data_AF-A0A2N1QJ49-F1
#
_entry.id   AF-A0A2N1QJ49-F1
#
_cell.length_a   1.000
_cell.length_b   1.000
_cell.length_c   1.000
_cell.angle_alpha   90.00
_cell.angle_beta   90.00
_cell.angle_gamma   90.00
#
_symmetry.space_group_name_H-M   'P 1'
#
loop_
_entity.id
_entity.type
_entity.pdbx_description
1 polymer ?
#
loop_
_entity_poly.entity_id
_entity_poly.type
_entity_poly.pdbx_seq_one_letter_code
_entity_poly.pdbx_strand_id
1 'polypeptide(L)'
;MKRYKKPRKFYLLLLLITFVIIGGYTIYLHFSGNLEATDIWNLFALPLIFVGIYWGGDTLLQKISDKRFKVNYEDKFVELVNQKMRDSKKFLIEDFRKLQLNAKFQEGLKMGYQIYQNGENEVFTIAKLEKKFDSKSVEGLAMSFVIQEIKEKLNTKSE
;
A
#
# COMPACT_ATOMS: atom_id res chain seq x y z
N MET A 1 -3.51 -5.35 -4.27
CA MET A 1 -4.99 -5.50 -4.43
C MET A 1 -5.62 -4.11 -4.50
N LYS A 2 -6.48 -3.84 -5.49
CA LYS A 2 -7.17 -2.54 -5.65
C LYS A 2 -8.07 -2.29 -4.43
N ARG A 3 -7.89 -1.15 -3.75
CA ARG A 3 -8.70 -0.75 -2.58
C ARG A 3 -10.09 -0.32 -3.07
N TYR A 4 -11.08 -1.19 -2.97
CA TYR A 4 -12.46 -0.81 -3.22
C TYR A 4 -13.03 -0.09 -1.99
N LYS A 5 -13.07 1.25 -2.03
CA LYS A 5 -13.92 2.01 -1.11
C LYS A 5 -15.37 1.69 -1.48
N LYS A 6 -16.15 1.17 -0.53
CA LYS A 6 -17.57 0.91 -0.77
C LYS A 6 -18.28 2.24 -1.07
N PRO A 7 -19.09 2.31 -2.13
CA PRO A 7 -19.78 3.54 -2.50
C PRO A 7 -20.81 3.92 -1.43
N ARG A 8 -21.12 5.21 -1.26
CA ARG A 8 -22.15 5.67 -0.31
C ARG A 8 -23.51 4.99 -0.53
N LYS A 9 -23.82 4.65 -1.79
CA LYS A 9 -25.01 3.89 -2.20
C LYS A 9 -25.11 2.53 -1.50
N PHE A 10 -23.98 1.88 -1.20
CA PHE A 10 -23.95 0.60 -0.48
C PHE A 10 -24.52 0.75 0.93
N TYR A 11 -24.10 1.77 1.69
CA TYR A 11 -24.55 1.97 3.07
C TYR A 11 -26.02 2.40 3.13
N LEU A 12 -26.49 3.18 2.14
CA LEU A 12 -27.91 3.53 2.02
C LEU A 12 -28.77 2.30 1.70
N LEU A 13 -28.31 1.43 0.78
CA LEU A 13 -28.99 0.18 0.46
C LEU A 13 -29.00 -0.76 1.68
N LEU A 14 -27.87 -0.88 2.38
CA LEU A 14 -27.76 -1.65 3.61
C LEU A 14 -28.75 -1.15 4.68
N LEU A 15 -28.85 0.17 4.85
CA LEU A 15 -29.80 0.81 5.77
C LEU A 15 -31.25 0.50 5.40
N LEU A 16 -31.59 0.59 4.11
CA LEU A 16 -32.94 0.30 3.63
C LEU A 16 -33.30 -1.17 3.89
N ILE A 17 -32.38 -2.10 3.60
CA ILE A 17 -32.58 -3.53 3.86
C ILE A 17 -32.75 -3.79 5.36
N THR A 18 -31.92 -3.21 6.22
CA THR A 18 -32.05 -3.41 7.67
C THR A 18 -33.33 -2.82 8.22
N PHE A 19 -33.81 -1.68 7.70
CA PHE A 19 -35.14 -1.16 8.01
C PHE A 19 -36.27 -2.09 7.59
N VAL A 20 -36.19 -2.71 6.40
CA VAL A 20 -37.21 -3.67 5.95
C VAL A 20 -37.23 -4.91 6.83
N ILE A 21 -36.07 -5.46 7.17
CA ILE A 21 -35.95 -6.64 8.04
C ILE A 21 -36.52 -6.34 9.43
N ILE A 22 -36.10 -5.22 10.02
CA ILE A 22 -36.55 -4.85 11.37
C ILE A 22 -38.02 -4.46 11.36
N GLY A 23 -38.51 -3.76 10.34
CA GLY A 23 -39.93 -3.47 10.16
C GLY A 23 -40.78 -4.75 10.08
N GLY A 24 -40.33 -5.76 9.32
CA GLY A 24 -40.99 -7.06 9.26
C GLY A 24 -41.01 -7.78 10.61
N TYR A 25 -39.90 -7.73 11.36
CA TYR A 25 -39.82 -8.28 12.71
C TYR A 25 -40.74 -7.56 13.71
N THR A 26 -40.82 -6.23 13.64
CA THR A 26 -41.73 -5.43 14.46
C THR A 26 -43.20 -5.78 14.18
N ILE A 27 -43.57 -5.96 12.91
CA ILE A 27 -44.92 -6.40 12.52
C ILE A 27 -45.23 -7.77 13.13
N TYR A 28 -44.29 -8.72 13.04
CA TYR A 28 -44.43 -10.04 13.66
C TYR A 28 -44.63 -9.96 15.18
N LEU A 29 -43.86 -9.14 15.88
CA LEU A 29 -44.00 -8.92 17.32
C LEU A 29 -45.35 -8.30 17.68
N HIS A 30 -45.84 -7.37 16.87
CA HIS A 30 -47.16 -6.76 17.05
C HIS A 30 -48.27 -7.80 17.01
N PHE A 31 -48.26 -8.71 16.03
CA PHE A 31 -49.25 -9.79 15.94
C PHE A 31 -49.08 -10.87 17.02
N SER A 32 -47.88 -11.03 17.55
CA SER A 32 -47.59 -11.99 18.62
C SER A 32 -47.98 -11.48 20.02
N GLY A 33 -48.44 -10.22 20.14
CA GLY A 33 -48.82 -9.61 21.42
C GLY A 33 -47.65 -9.26 22.35
N ASN A 34 -46.41 -9.38 21.87
CA ASN A 34 -45.18 -9.19 22.65
C ASN A 34 -44.50 -7.85 22.37
N LEU A 35 -45.26 -6.83 21.92
CA LEU A 35 -44.71 -5.53 21.54
C LEU A 35 -44.92 -4.51 22.65
N GLU A 36 -43.86 -4.17 23.38
CA GLU A 36 -43.89 -3.03 24.29
C GLU A 36 -43.62 -1.73 23.52
N ALA A 37 -44.24 -0.63 23.96
CA ALA A 37 -44.08 0.68 23.30
C ALA A 37 -42.61 1.18 23.32
N THR A 38 -41.85 0.77 24.33
CA THR A 38 -40.41 1.01 24.49
C THR A 38 -39.57 0.28 23.43
N ASP A 39 -40.02 -0.87 22.95
CA ASP A 39 -39.29 -1.67 21.97
C ASP A 39 -39.32 -1.05 20.58
N ILE A 40 -40.38 -0.31 20.25
CA ILE A 40 -40.53 0.34 18.93
C ILE A 40 -39.38 1.32 18.68
N TRP A 41 -39.03 2.13 19.69
CA TRP A 41 -37.93 3.09 19.56
C TRP A 41 -36.56 2.41 19.45
N ASN A 42 -36.34 1.35 20.23
CA ASN A 42 -35.10 0.59 20.19
C ASN A 42 -34.92 -0.13 18.85
N LEU A 43 -36.00 -0.71 18.33
CA LEU A 43 -36.02 -1.36 17.02
C LEU A 43 -35.76 -0.36 15.89
N PHE A 44 -36.28 0.86 15.97
CA PHE A 44 -36.03 1.88 14.94
C PHE A 44 -34.60 2.46 14.98
N ALA A 45 -33.97 2.50 16.15
CA ALA A 45 -32.60 2.97 16.32
C ALA A 45 -31.55 1.93 15.87
N LEU A 46 -31.86 0.64 15.98
CA LEU A 46 -30.98 -0.48 15.63
C LEU A 46 -30.38 -0.43 14.21
N PRO A 47 -31.15 -0.19 13.13
CA PRO A 47 -30.62 -0.06 11.77
C PRO A 47 -29.58 1.06 11.66
N LEU A 48 -29.84 2.20 12.32
CA LEU A 48 -28.95 3.37 12.31
C LEU A 48 -27.64 3.07 13.03
N ILE A 49 -27.72 2.45 14.22
CA ILE A 49 -26.55 2.05 15.00
C ILE A 49 -25.73 1.02 14.24
N PHE A 50 -26.37 0.01 13.65
CA PHE A 50 -25.70 -1.04 12.89
C PHE A 50 -24.92 -0.48 11.70
N VAL A 51 -25.56 0.36 10.87
CA VAL A 51 -24.91 0.99 9.71
C VAL A 51 -23.81 1.94 10.15
N GLY A 52 -24.02 2.69 11.24
CA GLY A 52 -23.03 3.58 11.83
C GLY A 52 -21.77 2.84 12.29
N ILE A 53 -21.92 1.75 13.04
CA ILE A 53 -20.82 0.89 13.49
C ILE A 53 -20.11 0.29 12.28
N TYR A 54 -20.84 -0.21 11.29
CA TYR A 54 -20.26 -0.81 10.10
C TYR A 54 -19.42 0.19 9.29
N TRP A 55 -19.94 1.40 9.08
CA TRP A 55 -19.21 2.48 8.43
C TRP A 55 -17.97 2.93 9.23
N GLY A 56 -18.10 3.02 10.56
CA GLY A 56 -16.99 3.29 11.46
C GLY A 56 -15.90 2.23 11.39
N GLY A 57 -16.29 0.95 11.39
CA GLY A 57 -15.39 -0.20 11.25
C GLY A 57 -14.64 -0.18 9.92
N ASP A 58 -15.34 0.01 8.79
CA ASP A 58 -14.71 0.16 7.48
C ASP A 58 -13.71 1.33 7.46
N THR A 59 -14.05 2.45 8.12
CA THR A 59 -13.17 3.63 8.20
C THR A 59 -11.93 3.37 9.06
N LEU A 60 -12.08 2.69 10.21
CA LEU A 60 -10.98 2.31 11.08
C LEU A 60 -10.03 1.31 10.39
N LEU A 61 -10.58 0.29 9.73
CA LEU A 61 -9.81 -0.68 8.96
C LEU A 61 -9.06 -0.02 7.81
N GLN A 62 -9.70 0.92 7.10
CA GLN A 62 -9.02 1.73 6.09
C GLN A 62 -7.89 2.55 6.71
N LYS A 63 -8.10 3.22 7.84
CA LYS A 63 -7.06 4.02 8.51
C LYS A 63 -5.88 3.17 8.98
N ILE A 64 -6.13 1.96 9.48
CA ILE A 64 -5.09 1.01 9.89
C ILE A 64 -4.33 0.49 8.67
N SER A 65 -5.03 0.15 7.59
CA SER A 65 -4.44 -0.31 6.33
C SER A 65 -3.60 0.79 5.68
N ASP A 66 -4.14 2.00 5.56
CA ASP A 66 -3.47 3.16 4.97
C ASP A 66 -2.20 3.53 5.75
N LYS A 67 -2.18 3.37 7.09
CA LYS A 67 -0.96 3.49 7.89
C LYS A 67 0.09 2.43 7.56
N ARG A 68 -0.31 1.20 7.22
CA ARG A 68 0.62 0.12 6.80
C ARG A 68 1.12 0.29 5.37
N PHE A 69 0.35 0.97 4.52
CA PHE A 69 0.68 1.20 3.12
C PHE A 69 0.94 2.69 2.83
N LYS A 70 1.86 3.32 3.58
CA LYS A 70 2.58 4.46 3.02
C LYS A 70 3.14 4.01 1.68
N VAL A 71 2.89 4.76 0.60
CA VAL A 71 3.50 4.51 -0.71
C VAL A 71 5.00 4.47 -0.48
N ASN A 72 5.58 3.28 -0.47
CA ASN A 72 6.98 3.11 -0.19
C ASN A 72 7.69 3.47 -1.50
N TYR A 73 8.04 4.75 -1.63
CA TYR A 73 8.75 5.28 -2.79
C TYR A 73 10.08 4.53 -3.00
N GLU A 74 10.63 3.96 -1.93
CA GLU A 74 11.74 3.00 -1.97
C GLU A 74 11.35 1.74 -2.76
N ASP A 75 10.25 1.07 -2.41
CA ASP A 75 9.78 -0.13 -3.14
C ASP A 75 9.55 0.16 -4.63
N LYS A 76 9.00 1.34 -4.97
CA LYS A 76 8.83 1.75 -6.37
C LYS A 76 10.16 1.93 -7.10
N PHE A 77 11.15 2.52 -6.45
CA PHE A 77 12.49 2.66 -7.00
C PHE A 77 13.15 1.29 -7.21
N VAL A 78 13.03 0.39 -6.22
CA VAL A 78 13.53 -0.97 -6.31
C VAL A 78 12.85 -1.75 -7.43
N GLU A 79 11.53 -1.61 -7.59
CA GLU A 79 10.77 -2.24 -8.68
C GLU A 79 11.23 -1.75 -10.06
N LEU A 80 11.47 -0.44 -10.19
CA LEU A 80 11.96 0.16 -11.43
C LEU A 80 13.35 -0.36 -11.81
N VAL A 81 14.30 -0.38 -10.86
CA VAL A 81 15.64 -0.94 -11.09
C VAL A 81 15.55 -2.44 -11.44
N ASN A 82 14.74 -3.20 -10.71
CA ASN A 82 14.54 -4.63 -10.98
C ASN A 82 13.98 -4.88 -12.39
N GLN A 83 13.07 -4.03 -12.86
CA GLN A 83 12.52 -4.13 -14.20
C GLN A 83 13.62 -3.92 -15.25
N LYS A 84 14.42 -2.85 -15.13
CA LYS A 84 15.56 -2.61 -16.03
C LYS A 84 16.57 -3.77 -16.04
N MET A 85 16.85 -4.33 -14.86
CA MET A 85 17.72 -5.50 -14.74
C MET A 85 17.14 -6.73 -15.45
N ARG A 86 15.83 -7.00 -15.32
CA ARG A 86 15.16 -8.11 -16.01
C ARG A 86 15.17 -7.91 -17.53
N ASP A 87 14.88 -6.70 -17.99
CA ASP A 87 14.84 -6.36 -19.41
C ASP A 87 16.24 -6.50 -20.06
N SER A 88 17.30 -6.27 -19.29
CA SER A 88 18.68 -6.46 -19.76
C SER A 88 19.05 -7.91 -20.06
N LYS A 89 18.30 -8.90 -19.54
CA LYS A 89 18.59 -10.34 -19.64
C LYS A 89 20.00 -10.75 -19.16
N LYS A 90 20.68 -9.91 -18.37
CA LYS A 90 22.04 -10.17 -17.84
C LYS A 90 22.06 -10.94 -16.53
N PHE A 91 20.91 -11.18 -15.90
CA PHE A 91 20.79 -11.79 -14.58
C PHE A 91 19.89 -13.02 -14.62
N LEU A 92 20.31 -14.08 -13.91
CA LEU A 92 19.49 -15.26 -13.67
C LEU A 92 18.59 -15.04 -12.45
N ILE A 93 17.56 -15.87 -12.32
CA ILE A 93 16.64 -15.84 -11.17
C ILE A 93 17.39 -16.03 -9.85
N GLU A 94 18.44 -16.85 -9.85
CA GLU A 94 19.29 -17.07 -8.67
C GLU A 94 20.10 -15.83 -8.28
N ASP A 95 20.56 -15.04 -9.26
CA ASP A 95 21.28 -13.80 -9.00
C ASP A 95 20.37 -12.79 -8.28
N PHE A 96 19.10 -12.69 -8.69
CA PHE A 96 18.13 -11.87 -7.98
C PHE A 96 17.94 -12.32 -6.52
N ARG A 97 17.88 -13.64 -6.27
CA ARG A 97 17.78 -14.16 -4.88
C ARG A 97 19.02 -13.81 -4.07
N LYS A 98 20.21 -13.95 -4.65
CA LYS A 98 21.48 -13.59 -3.99
C LYS A 98 21.52 -12.09 -3.66
N LEU A 99 21.12 -11.23 -4.59
CA LEU A 99 21.07 -9.78 -4.38
C LEU A 99 20.07 -9.38 -3.28
N GLN A 100 18.92 -10.05 -3.20
CA GLN A 100 17.93 -9.81 -2.14
C GLN A 100 18.47 -10.14 -0.74
N LEU A 101 19.28 -11.19 -0.63
CA LEU A 101 19.86 -11.63 0.64
C LEU A 101 21.17 -10.92 1.00
N ASN A 102 21.82 -10.26 0.02
CA ASN A 102 23.09 -9.57 0.24
C ASN A 102 22.89 -8.23 0.94
N ALA A 103 23.22 -8.18 2.24
CA ALA A 103 23.10 -6.97 3.06
C ALA A 103 23.89 -5.77 2.50
N LYS A 104 25.10 -5.98 1.96
CA LYS A 104 25.91 -4.90 1.38
C LYS A 104 25.22 -4.27 0.17
N PHE A 105 24.62 -5.10 -0.69
CA PHE A 105 23.86 -4.64 -1.84
C PHE A 105 22.60 -3.89 -1.42
N GLN A 106 21.84 -4.41 -0.45
CA GLN A 106 20.64 -3.74 0.07
C GLN A 106 20.95 -2.37 0.69
N GLU A 107 22.07 -2.24 1.40
CA GLU A 107 22.55 -0.92 1.86
C GLU A 107 22.91 0.02 0.70
N GLY A 108 23.57 -0.51 -0.34
CA GLY A 108 23.89 0.26 -1.55
C GLY A 108 22.62 0.76 -2.26
N LEU A 109 21.60 -0.08 -2.33
CA LEU A 109 20.30 0.25 -2.92
C LEU A 109 19.58 1.36 -2.14
N LYS A 110 19.61 1.30 -0.79
CA LYS A 110 19.10 2.37 0.09
C LYS A 110 19.82 3.69 -0.11
N MET A 111 21.15 3.64 -0.22
CA MET A 111 21.97 4.81 -0.52
C MET A 111 21.64 5.37 -1.90
N GLY A 112 21.52 4.51 -2.91
CA GLY A 112 21.11 4.90 -4.26
C GLY A 112 19.74 5.57 -4.28
N TYR A 113 18.78 5.06 -3.52
CA TYR A 113 17.46 5.67 -3.37
C TYR A 113 17.50 7.04 -2.69
N GLN A 114 18.36 7.22 -1.66
CA GLN A 114 18.57 8.53 -1.03
C GLN A 114 19.10 9.56 -2.04
N ILE A 115 20.07 9.17 -2.87
CA ILE A 115 20.60 10.04 -3.93
C ILE A 115 19.53 10.31 -5.00
N TYR A 116 18.76 9.29 -5.38
CA TYR A 116 17.66 9.41 -6.33
C TYR A 116 16.62 10.44 -5.85
N GLN A 117 16.26 10.46 -4.57
CA GLN A 117 15.29 11.42 -4.03
C GLN A 117 15.87 12.81 -3.82
N ASN A 118 17.02 12.89 -3.14
CA ASN A 118 17.52 14.13 -2.55
C ASN A 118 18.69 14.76 -3.32
N GLY A 119 19.23 14.06 -4.33
CA GLY A 119 20.48 14.44 -5.00
C GLY A 119 21.71 13.96 -4.23
N GLU A 120 22.90 14.27 -4.76
CA GLU A 120 24.16 13.95 -4.09
C GLU A 120 24.40 14.87 -2.90
N ASN A 121 25.04 14.34 -1.85
CA ASN A 121 25.54 15.13 -0.72
C ASN A 121 26.89 14.57 -0.24
N GLU A 122 27.53 15.21 0.75
CA GLU A 122 28.86 14.81 1.24
C GLU A 122 28.92 13.35 1.74
N VAL A 123 27.80 12.81 2.20
CA VAL A 123 27.69 11.45 2.74
C VAL A 123 27.42 10.45 1.61
N PHE A 124 26.47 10.76 0.73
CA PHE A 124 25.94 9.90 -0.33
C PHE A 124 26.27 10.47 -1.71
N THR A 125 27.25 9.88 -2.38
CA THR A 125 27.66 10.24 -3.73
C THR A 125 27.69 9.01 -4.63
N ILE A 126 27.47 9.22 -5.94
CA ILE A 126 27.56 8.16 -6.94
C ILE A 126 28.96 7.55 -6.95
N ALA A 127 30.02 8.37 -6.82
CA ALA A 127 31.39 7.90 -6.79
C ALA A 127 31.68 6.91 -5.63
N LYS A 128 31.04 7.10 -4.47
CA LYS A 128 31.15 6.16 -3.35
C LYS A 128 30.42 4.85 -3.63
N LEU A 129 29.26 4.90 -4.28
CA LEU A 129 28.54 3.69 -4.73
C LEU A 129 29.34 2.91 -5.76
N GLU A 130 29.93 3.59 -6.75
CA GLU A 130 30.77 2.97 -7.79
C GLU A 130 32.00 2.28 -7.20
N LYS A 131 32.65 2.89 -6.19
CA LYS A 131 33.82 2.29 -5.53
C LYS A 131 33.47 1.16 -4.54
N LYS A 132 32.24 1.10 -4.02
CA LYS A 132 31.84 0.12 -2.99
C LYS A 132 31.72 -1.32 -3.54
N PHE A 133 31.49 -1.48 -4.83
CA PHE A 133 31.25 -2.78 -5.45
C PHE A 133 32.27 -3.04 -6.57
N ASP A 134 32.75 -4.28 -6.67
CA ASP A 134 33.60 -4.69 -7.78
C ASP A 134 32.77 -4.77 -9.07
N SER A 135 33.18 -4.05 -10.10
CA SER A 135 32.58 -4.07 -11.45
C SER A 135 32.38 -5.46 -12.05
N LYS A 136 33.19 -6.46 -11.64
CA LYS A 136 33.10 -7.84 -12.14
C LYS A 136 32.14 -8.71 -11.31
N SER A 137 31.73 -8.25 -10.14
CA SER A 137 30.77 -8.96 -9.28
C SER A 137 29.34 -8.78 -9.77
N VAL A 138 28.46 -9.73 -9.41
CA VAL A 138 27.02 -9.64 -9.72
C VAL A 138 26.41 -8.39 -9.06
N GLU A 139 26.85 -8.06 -7.84
CA GLU A 139 26.45 -6.86 -7.11
C GLU A 139 26.88 -5.58 -7.82
N GLY A 140 28.11 -5.52 -8.33
CA GLY A 140 28.61 -4.36 -9.08
C GLY A 140 27.89 -4.18 -10.40
N LEU A 141 27.64 -5.27 -11.12
CA LEU A 141 26.80 -5.25 -12.31
C LEU A 141 25.39 -4.75 -12.00
N ALA A 142 24.75 -5.23 -10.94
CA ALA A 142 23.43 -4.76 -10.51
C ALA A 142 23.45 -3.28 -10.07
N MET A 143 24.50 -2.85 -9.36
CA MET A 143 24.65 -1.48 -8.90
C MET A 143 24.83 -0.49 -10.07
N SER A 144 25.39 -0.94 -11.19
CA SER A 144 25.48 -0.11 -12.40
C SER A 144 24.10 0.32 -12.92
N PHE A 145 23.07 -0.53 -12.82
CA PHE A 145 21.69 -0.17 -13.17
C PHE A 145 21.08 0.84 -12.19
N VAL A 146 21.37 0.70 -10.90
CA VAL A 146 20.96 1.66 -9.87
C VAL A 146 21.56 3.05 -10.18
N ILE A 147 22.86 3.09 -10.47
CA ILE A 147 23.58 4.33 -10.78
C ILE A 147 23.07 4.96 -12.08
N GLN A 148 22.83 4.15 -13.10
CA GLN A 148 22.27 4.63 -14.37
C GLN A 148 20.92 5.30 -14.14
N GLU A 149 20.03 4.69 -13.35
CA GLU A 149 18.72 5.27 -13.01
C GLU A 149 18.84 6.62 -12.30
N ILE A 150 19.78 6.72 -11.35
CA ILE A 150 20.05 7.96 -10.64
C ILE A 150 20.52 9.05 -11.63
N LYS A 151 21.47 8.72 -12.51
CA LYS A 151 22.00 9.66 -13.52
C LYS A 151 20.90 10.12 -14.48
N GLU A 152 20.06 9.22 -14.98
CA GLU A 152 18.94 9.54 -15.88
C GLU A 152 17.95 10.53 -15.24
N LYS A 153 17.61 10.34 -13.96
CA LYS A 153 16.76 11.28 -13.24
C LYS A 153 17.41 12.65 -13.01
N LEU A 154 18.69 12.66 -12.61
CA LEU A 154 19.40 13.91 -12.34
C LEU A 154 19.57 14.74 -13.61
N ASN A 155 19.81 14.10 -14.75
CA ASN A 155 19.88 14.78 -16.05
C ASN A 155 18.50 15.35 -16.45
N THR A 156 17.41 14.58 -16.29
CA THR A 156 16.04 15.04 -16.60
C THR A 156 15.57 16.21 -15.72
N LYS A 157 16.14 16.41 -14.53
CA LYS A 157 15.84 17.58 -13.66
C LYS A 157 16.60 18.84 -14.06
N SER A 158 17.56 18.74 -14.97
CA SER A 158 18.45 19.83 -15.38
C SER A 158 17.99 20.51 -16.68
N GLU A 159 16.87 20.05 -17.25
CA GLU A 159 16.10 20.68 -18.34
C GLU A 159 14.81 21.29 -17.77
#